data_AF-A0A2N3BNU1-F1
#
_entry.id   AF-A0A2N3BNU1-F1
#
_cell.length_a   1.000
_cell.length_b   1.000
_cell.length_c   1.000
_cell.angle_alpha   90.00
_cell.angle_beta   90.00
_cell.angle_gamma   90.00
#
_symmetry.space_group_name_H-M   'P 1'
#
loop_
_entity.id
_entity.type
_entity.pdbx_description
1 polymer ?
#
loop_
_entity_poly.entity_id
_entity_poly.type
_entity_poly.pdbx_seq_one_letter_code
_entity_poly.pdbx_strand_id
1 'polypeptide(L)'
;EQVFKGKDFDLTIVSHTEPADINIYARPDYYFQYARPEFVALMDKLTVTTDAAERSAILKEAQEMIAQDHVNAYLFQLAKTGVANARIEGLWENAPTQANDLTAVKWVE
;
A
#
# COMPACT_ATOMS: atom_id res chain seq x y z
N GLU A 1 -11.56 18.65 -8.02
CA GLU A 1 -10.46 17.74 -7.69
C GLU A 1 -10.05 17.03 -8.98
N GLN A 2 -8.96 17.44 -9.63
CA GLN A 2 -8.64 17.01 -11.00
C GLN A 2 -8.21 15.54 -11.08
N VAL A 3 -7.35 15.09 -10.17
CA VAL A 3 -6.77 13.74 -10.23
C VAL A 3 -7.69 12.68 -9.59
N PHE A 4 -7.92 12.75 -8.28
CA PHE A 4 -8.54 11.65 -7.53
C PHE A 4 -10.01 11.38 -7.91
N LYS A 5 -10.83 12.44 -8.03
CA LYS A 5 -12.25 12.33 -8.42
C LYS A 5 -12.50 12.65 -9.88
N GLY A 6 -11.74 13.61 -10.44
CA GLY A 6 -11.90 14.06 -11.82
C GLY A 6 -11.28 13.11 -12.86
N LYS A 7 -10.33 12.27 -12.44
CA LYS A 7 -9.59 11.34 -13.33
C LYS A 7 -8.92 12.06 -14.52
N ASP A 8 -8.62 13.34 -14.35
CA ASP A 8 -8.03 14.23 -15.35
C ASP A 8 -6.51 14.21 -15.20
N PHE A 9 -5.90 13.11 -15.68
CA PHE A 9 -4.45 12.92 -15.69
C PHE A 9 -4.06 11.86 -16.73
N ASP A 10 -2.89 12.05 -17.35
CA ASP A 10 -2.23 10.98 -18.12
C ASP A 10 -1.34 10.14 -17.21
N LEU A 11 -0.58 10.80 -16.32
CA LEU A 11 0.32 10.17 -15.36
C LEU A 11 0.33 10.94 -14.03
N THR A 12 0.50 10.21 -12.93
CA THR A 12 0.68 10.78 -11.59
C THR A 12 1.83 10.08 -10.88
N ILE A 13 2.46 10.76 -9.93
CA ILE A 13 3.44 10.16 -9.02
C ILE A 13 2.78 10.08 -7.65
N VAL A 14 2.71 8.86 -7.11
CA VAL A 14 2.06 8.58 -5.82
C VAL A 14 3.07 7.94 -4.88
N SER A 15 3.18 8.48 -3.68
CA SER A 15 3.85 7.83 -2.55
C SER A 15 2.83 7.01 -1.77
N HIS A 16 2.59 5.77 -2.21
CA HIS A 16 1.64 4.86 -1.55
C HIS A 16 2.18 4.37 -0.21
N THR A 17 1.36 4.38 0.85
CA THR A 17 1.85 4.09 2.21
C THR A 17 1.13 2.96 2.93
N GLU A 18 -0.02 2.54 2.43
CA GLU A 18 -0.88 1.53 3.03
C GLU A 18 -0.42 0.12 2.61
N PRO A 19 0.11 -0.71 3.53
CA PRO A 19 0.76 -1.97 3.15
C PRO A 19 -0.21 -3.11 2.78
N ALA A 20 -1.51 -2.97 3.06
CA ALA A 20 -2.48 -4.07 3.01
C ALA A 20 -3.76 -3.74 2.22
N ASP A 21 -3.73 -2.74 1.34
CA ASP A 21 -4.90 -2.25 0.63
C ASP A 21 -4.96 -2.70 -0.85
N ILE A 22 -4.36 -3.84 -1.18
CA ILE A 22 -4.37 -4.42 -2.55
C ILE A 22 -5.78 -4.55 -3.15
N ASN A 23 -6.83 -4.55 -2.32
CA ASN A 23 -8.22 -4.53 -2.78
C ASN A 23 -8.64 -3.24 -3.50
N ILE A 24 -7.89 -2.13 -3.40
CA ILE A 24 -8.21 -0.88 -4.13
C ILE A 24 -8.19 -1.07 -5.64
N TYR A 25 -7.37 -2.01 -6.14
CA TYR A 25 -7.27 -2.35 -7.55
C TYR A 25 -8.56 -3.02 -8.09
N ALA A 26 -9.38 -3.59 -7.21
CA ALA A 26 -10.69 -4.15 -7.58
C ALA A 26 -11.83 -3.10 -7.59
N ARG A 27 -11.56 -1.83 -7.25
CA ARG A 27 -12.58 -0.78 -7.18
C ARG A 27 -12.67 -0.05 -8.53
N PRO A 28 -13.79 -0.14 -9.27
CA PRO A 28 -13.91 0.45 -10.62
C PRO A 28 -13.82 1.98 -10.63
N ASP A 29 -14.22 2.62 -9.54
CA ASP A 29 -14.20 4.07 -9.43
C ASP A 29 -12.88 4.64 -8.89
N TYR A 30 -11.91 3.79 -8.57
CA TYR A 30 -10.60 4.25 -8.10
C TYR A 30 -9.79 4.91 -9.21
N TYR A 31 -8.83 5.77 -8.86
CA TYR A 31 -8.20 6.65 -9.84
C TYR A 31 -7.40 5.90 -10.92
N PHE A 32 -6.84 4.72 -10.66
CA PHE A 32 -6.21 3.88 -11.70
C PHE A 32 -7.19 3.20 -12.67
N GLN A 33 -8.49 3.19 -12.37
CA GLN A 33 -9.55 2.64 -13.24
C GLN A 33 -9.28 1.20 -13.72
N TYR A 34 -8.62 0.38 -12.90
CA TYR A 34 -8.17 -0.96 -13.28
C TYR A 34 -9.31 -2.01 -13.24
N ALA A 35 -9.78 -2.38 -12.05
CA ALA A 35 -10.95 -3.23 -11.78
C ALA A 35 -11.20 -4.38 -12.78
N ARG A 36 -10.12 -5.04 -13.22
CA ARG A 36 -10.18 -6.17 -14.14
C ARG A 36 -11.04 -7.30 -13.53
N PRO A 37 -12.00 -7.90 -14.26
CA PRO A 37 -12.93 -8.87 -13.68
C PRO A 37 -12.27 -10.04 -12.93
N GLU A 38 -11.17 -10.56 -13.45
CA GLU A 38 -10.42 -11.65 -12.81
C GLU A 38 -9.75 -11.18 -11.51
N PHE A 39 -9.26 -9.95 -11.47
CA PHE A 39 -8.70 -9.37 -10.24
C PHE A 39 -9.79 -9.14 -9.18
N VAL A 40 -10.98 -8.67 -9.60
CA VAL A 40 -12.14 -8.51 -8.72
C VAL A 40 -12.52 -9.86 -8.11
N ALA A 41 -12.67 -10.91 -8.94
CA ALA A 41 -12.96 -12.26 -8.47
C ALA A 41 -11.90 -12.81 -7.51
N LEU A 42 -10.62 -12.49 -7.75
CA LEU A 42 -9.52 -12.87 -6.87
C LEU A 42 -9.60 -12.17 -5.50
N MET A 43 -10.00 -10.90 -5.45
CA MET A 43 -10.23 -10.17 -4.19
C MET A 43 -11.47 -10.65 -3.45
N ASP A 44 -12.54 -11.01 -4.17
CA ASP A 44 -13.73 -11.62 -3.58
C ASP A 44 -13.38 -12.97 -2.93
N LYS A 45 -12.57 -13.78 -3.62
CA LYS A 45 -12.03 -15.03 -3.05
C LYS A 45 -11.20 -14.74 -1.80
N LEU A 46 -10.24 -13.81 -1.88
CA LEU A 46 -9.39 -13.42 -0.74
C LEU A 46 -10.21 -13.01 0.49
N THR A 47 -11.36 -12.36 0.29
CA THR A 47 -12.21 -11.87 1.38
C THR A 47 -12.81 -13.01 2.21
N VAL A 48 -13.13 -14.14 1.59
CA VAL A 48 -13.74 -15.30 2.27
C VAL A 48 -12.74 -16.39 2.65
N THR A 49 -11.53 -16.38 2.10
CA THR A 49 -10.48 -17.35 2.44
C THR A 49 -9.92 -17.12 3.85
N THR A 50 -9.99 -18.14 4.70
CA THR A 50 -9.48 -18.12 6.09
C THR A 50 -8.12 -18.81 6.25
N ASP A 51 -7.80 -19.78 5.40
CA ASP A 51 -6.52 -20.48 5.45
C ASP A 51 -5.35 -19.55 5.11
N ALA A 52 -4.34 -19.50 5.97
CA ALA A 52 -3.24 -18.55 5.84
C ALA A 52 -2.36 -18.82 4.60
N ALA A 53 -2.15 -20.09 4.25
CA ALA A 53 -1.33 -20.45 3.10
C ALA A 53 -2.05 -20.11 1.79
N GLU A 54 -3.36 -20.38 1.72
CA GLU A 54 -4.20 -20.03 0.58
C GLU A 54 -4.30 -18.50 0.41
N ARG A 55 -4.50 -17.74 1.51
CA ARG A 55 -4.46 -16.26 1.47
C ARG A 55 -3.13 -15.76 0.91
N SER A 56 -2.01 -16.34 1.36
CA SER A 56 -0.68 -15.96 0.87
C SER A 56 -0.52 -16.25 -0.63
N ALA A 57 -1.02 -17.38 -1.11
CA ALA A 57 -0.99 -17.73 -2.53
C ALA A 57 -1.81 -16.72 -3.37
N ILE A 58 -3.04 -16.41 -2.92
CA ILE A 58 -3.91 -15.42 -3.58
C ILE A 58 -3.25 -14.04 -3.63
N LEU A 59 -2.62 -13.60 -2.54
CA LEU A 59 -1.92 -12.31 -2.50
C LEU A 59 -0.72 -12.25 -3.45
N LYS A 60 -0.01 -13.37 -3.65
CA LYS A 60 1.08 -13.45 -4.64
C LYS A 60 0.54 -13.34 -6.06
N GLU A 61 -0.50 -14.11 -6.37
CA GLU A 61 -1.18 -14.07 -7.68
C GLU A 61 -1.70 -12.65 -8.00
N ALA A 62 -2.31 -11.99 -7.02
CA ALA A 62 -2.81 -10.62 -7.18
C ALA A 62 -1.68 -9.62 -7.48
N GLN A 63 -0.55 -9.74 -6.78
CA GLN A 63 0.63 -8.90 -7.01
C GLN A 63 1.26 -9.15 -8.39
N GLU A 64 1.37 -10.42 -8.80
CA GLU A 64 1.87 -10.78 -10.13
C GLU A 64 0.97 -10.23 -11.24
N MET A 65 -0.37 -10.30 -11.08
CA MET A 65 -1.33 -9.80 -12.05
C MET A 65 -1.19 -8.28 -12.26
N ILE A 66 -1.18 -7.47 -11.20
CA ILE A 66 -1.07 -6.01 -11.35
C ILE A 66 0.30 -5.57 -11.88
N ALA A 67 1.35 -6.36 -11.62
CA ALA A 67 2.67 -6.12 -12.18
C ALA A 67 2.73 -6.44 -13.68
N GLN A 68 2.15 -7.56 -14.10
CA GLN A 68 2.07 -7.97 -15.51
C GLN A 68 1.14 -7.09 -16.34
N ASP A 69 0.06 -6.59 -15.73
CA ASP A 69 -0.89 -5.68 -16.37
C ASP A 69 -0.39 -4.22 -16.37
N HIS A 70 0.80 -3.96 -15.79
CA HIS A 70 1.44 -2.64 -15.73
C HIS A 70 0.53 -1.56 -15.15
N VAL A 71 -0.28 -1.91 -14.14
CA VAL A 71 -1.24 -0.97 -13.53
C VAL A 71 -0.52 0.24 -12.93
N ASN A 72 0.67 0.01 -12.37
CA ASN A 72 1.55 1.05 -11.85
C ASN A 72 3.01 0.77 -12.25
N ALA A 73 3.80 1.84 -12.40
CA ALA A 73 5.24 1.74 -12.52
C ALA A 73 5.90 1.91 -11.14
N TYR A 74 6.40 0.81 -10.57
CA TYR A 74 7.07 0.83 -9.26
C TYR A 74 8.49 1.38 -9.39
N LEU A 75 8.79 2.49 -8.71
CA LEU A 75 10.07 3.17 -8.81
C LEU A 75 11.06 2.71 -7.72
N PHE A 76 10.68 2.89 -6.45
CA PHE A 76 11.50 2.55 -5.29
C PHE A 76 10.64 2.57 -4.03
N GLN A 77 11.14 1.96 -2.95
CA GLN A 77 10.60 2.19 -1.60
C GLN A 77 11.26 3.43 -1.01
N LEU A 78 10.46 4.45 -0.69
CA LEU A 78 10.98 5.69 -0.12
C LEU A 78 11.59 5.42 1.26
N ALA A 79 12.89 5.74 1.40
CA ALA A 79 13.59 5.53 2.66
C ALA A 79 13.03 6.44 3.77
N LYS A 80 12.89 5.90 4.98
CA LYS A 80 12.57 6.69 6.18
C LYS A 80 13.81 7.43 6.66
N THR A 81 14.09 8.58 6.04
CA THR A 81 15.16 9.48 6.49
C THR A 81 14.63 10.47 7.52
N GLY A 82 15.29 10.57 8.67
CA GLY A 82 14.93 11.52 9.71
C GLY A 82 16.11 11.87 10.61
N VAL A 83 16.02 13.04 11.25
CA VAL A 83 16.98 13.51 12.25
C VAL A 83 16.22 13.62 13.57
N ALA A 84 16.70 12.94 14.61
CA ALA A 84 16.15 13.02 15.95
C ALA A 84 17.22 13.53 16.94
N ASN A 85 16.77 14.11 18.05
CA ASN A 85 17.67 14.47 19.13
C ASN A 85 18.28 13.20 19.74
N ALA A 86 19.59 13.19 19.99
CA ALA A 86 20.28 12.02 20.55
C ALA A 86 19.76 11.59 21.94
N ARG A 87 19.05 12.49 22.64
CA ARG A 87 18.40 12.23 23.93
C ARG A 87 16.96 11.70 23.81
N ILE A 88 16.50 11.37 22.61
CA ILE A 88 15.18 10.77 22.39
C ILE A 88 15.35 9.28 22.11
N GLU A 89 14.67 8.45 22.88
CA GLU A 89 14.55 6.99 22.67
C GLU A 89 13.11 6.59 22.35
N GLY A 90 12.94 5.40 21.79
CA GLY A 90 11.62 4.79 21.55
C GLY A 90 10.97 5.15 20.23
N LEU A 91 11.61 5.97 19.39
CA LEU A 91 11.20 6.17 18.00
C LEU A 91 11.40 4.86 17.23
N TRP A 92 10.42 4.49 16.39
CA TRP A 92 10.56 3.35 15.51
C TRP A 92 11.74 3.53 14.56
N GLU A 93 12.57 2.50 14.43
CA GLU A 93 13.59 2.41 13.40
C GLU A 93 12.92 2.30 12.01
N ASN A 94 12.10 1.27 11.82
CA ASN A 94 11.28 1.03 10.64
C ASN A 94 9.82 1.37 10.92
N ALA A 95 9.15 2.09 10.00
CA ALA A 95 7.74 2.41 10.11
C ALA A 95 6.91 1.47 9.22
N PRO A 96 6.26 0.43 9.78
CA PRO A 96 5.50 -0.54 8.99
C PRO A 96 4.18 0.03 8.44
N THR A 97 3.79 1.22 8.88
CA THR A 97 2.59 1.95 8.47
C THR A 97 2.83 3.46 8.56
N GLN A 98 1.97 4.26 7.94
CA GLN A 98 2.01 5.72 8.01
C GLN A 98 1.54 6.21 9.40
N ALA A 99 2.39 6.04 10.41
CA ALA A 99 2.12 6.50 11.76
C ALA A 99 3.37 7.04 12.44
N ASN A 100 3.17 8.04 13.29
CA ASN A 100 4.15 8.49 14.28
C ASN A 100 3.75 7.91 15.63
N ASP A 101 4.17 6.68 15.90
CA ASP A 101 3.94 6.05 17.20
C ASP A 101 4.83 6.70 18.27
N LEU A 102 4.18 7.29 19.27
CA LEU A 102 4.84 7.97 20.40
C LEU A 102 4.68 7.19 21.71
N THR A 103 4.06 6.01 21.70
CA THR A 103 3.72 5.26 22.92
C THR A 103 4.95 4.82 23.73
N ALA A 104 6.06 4.56 23.06
CA ALA A 104 7.34 4.22 23.68
C ALA A 104 8.33 5.39 23.72
N VAL A 105 7.97 6.56 23.17
CA VAL A 105 8.89 7.69 23.01
C VAL A 105 9.10 8.41 24.33
N LYS A 106 10.37 8.61 24.70
CA LYS A 106 10.76 9.30 25.92
C LYS A 106 12.07 10.07 25.75
N TRP A 107 12.26 11.04 26.63
CA TRP A 107 13.57 11.66 26.83
C TRP A 107 14.43 10.76 27.73
N VAL A 108 15.71 10.69 27.39
CA VAL A 108 16.77 10.19 28.28
C VAL A 108 17.70 11.35 28.64
N GLU A 109 18.21 11.35 29.87
CA GLU A 109 19.12 12.41 30.36
C GLU A 109 20.46 12.42 29.63
#